data_AF-A0A3C1C5R7-F1
#
_entry.id   AF-A0A3C1C5R7-F1
#
_cell.length_a   1.000
_cell.length_b   1.000
_cell.length_c   1.000
_cell.angle_alpha   90.00
_cell.angle_beta   90.00
_cell.angle_gamma   90.00
#
_symmetry.space_group_name_H-M   'P 1'
#
loop_
_entity.id
_entity.type
_entity.pdbx_description
1 polymer ?
#
loop_
_entity_poly.entity_id
_entity_poly.type
_entity_poly.pdbx_seq_one_letter_code
_entity_poly.pdbx_strand_id
1 'polypeptide(L)'
;MASSIKGWHGAGVEGAPVRRPMGVATKSGASAAGFTLIEVITVFVLLAVLAAVAIPRYISMVDSARTAALEGAVAAGLSHVSLSFGRLALQKAGQVPTVEEIVVDTTAHPLQSADYVFSFLATATPGVQITVAETDDASMTATREWRLP
;
A
#
# COMPACT_ATOMS: atom_id res chain seq x y z
N MET A 1 -29.01 83.04 -27.01
CA MET A 1 -29.00 83.73 -28.32
C MET A 1 -29.40 82.71 -29.37
N ALA A 2 -30.42 83.06 -30.18
CA ALA A 2 -30.81 82.58 -31.52
C ALA A 2 -30.49 81.12 -31.91
N SER A 3 -31.49 80.25 -32.13
CA SER A 3 -32.21 80.08 -33.41
C SER A 3 -31.32 79.64 -34.58
N SER A 4 -31.54 78.42 -35.11
CA SER A 4 -31.68 78.23 -36.57
C SER A 4 -32.20 76.82 -36.92
N ILE A 5 -33.49 76.80 -37.24
CA ILE A 5 -34.17 75.99 -38.27
C ILE A 5 -33.32 75.69 -39.52
N LYS A 6 -33.43 74.44 -40.03
CA LYS A 6 -33.49 74.00 -41.45
C LYS A 6 -33.10 72.52 -41.51
N GLY A 7 -33.80 71.62 -42.18
CA GLY A 7 -34.94 71.70 -43.05
C GLY A 7 -35.13 70.30 -43.59
N TRP A 8 -36.18 69.62 -43.16
CA TRP A 8 -36.58 68.34 -43.72
C TRP A 8 -37.27 68.65 -45.05
N HIS A 9 -36.56 68.47 -46.17
CA HIS A 9 -37.20 68.31 -47.47
C HIS A 9 -37.51 66.83 -47.63
N GLY A 10 -38.79 66.51 -47.69
CA GLY A 10 -39.23 65.19 -48.10
C GLY A 10 -38.86 64.95 -49.56
N ALA A 11 -38.34 63.77 -49.84
CA ALA A 11 -38.57 63.05 -51.08
C ALA A 11 -38.32 61.57 -50.79
N GLY A 12 -39.36 60.77 -51.00
CA GLY A 12 -39.40 59.37 -50.62
C GLY A 12 -38.33 58.52 -51.28
N VAL A 13 -37.85 57.55 -50.51
CA VAL A 13 -37.47 56.24 -51.02
C VAL A 13 -38.25 55.21 -50.23
N GLU A 14 -39.55 55.18 -50.52
CA GLU A 14 -40.39 54.03 -50.25
C GLU A 14 -39.86 52.86 -51.09
N GLY A 15 -39.55 51.74 -50.43
CA GLY A 15 -39.34 50.46 -51.12
C GLY A 15 -37.89 50.02 -51.34
N ALA A 16 -37.09 49.90 -50.27
CA ALA A 16 -35.99 48.94 -50.27
C ALA A 16 -36.19 47.97 -49.10
N PRO A 17 -36.31 46.64 -49.34
CA PRO A 17 -36.43 45.69 -48.25
C PRO A 17 -35.17 45.77 -47.39
N VAL A 18 -35.34 46.06 -46.10
CA VAL A 18 -34.29 45.99 -45.09
C VAL A 18 -33.78 44.55 -45.05
N ARG A 19 -32.66 44.27 -45.72
CA ARG A 19 -31.97 42.99 -45.62
C ARG A 19 -31.41 42.87 -44.21
N ARG A 20 -32.18 42.24 -43.31
CA ARG A 20 -31.68 41.84 -42.00
C ARG A 20 -30.48 40.90 -42.25
N PRO A 21 -29.33 41.09 -41.57
CA PRO A 21 -28.21 40.17 -41.72
C PRO A 21 -28.70 38.76 -41.43
N MET A 22 -28.43 37.83 -42.35
CA MET A 22 -28.74 36.43 -42.17
C MET A 22 -27.88 35.93 -41.02
N GLY A 23 -28.47 35.83 -39.83
CA GLY A 23 -27.85 35.13 -38.71
C GLY A 23 -27.56 33.71 -39.18
N VAL A 24 -26.29 33.39 -39.37
CA VAL A 24 -25.85 32.02 -39.54
C VAL A 24 -26.28 31.29 -38.28
N ALA A 25 -27.25 30.40 -38.41
CA ALA A 25 -27.56 29.43 -37.38
C ALA A 25 -26.36 28.50 -37.26
N THR A 26 -25.39 28.85 -36.41
CA THR A 26 -24.39 27.89 -35.96
C THR A 26 -25.15 26.85 -35.16
N LYS A 27 -25.42 25.69 -35.77
CA LYS A 27 -25.93 24.52 -35.06
C LYS A 27 -24.86 24.12 -34.03
N SER A 28 -24.89 24.70 -32.84
CA SER A 28 -24.13 24.23 -31.69
C SER A 28 -24.80 22.94 -31.20
N GLY A 29 -24.59 21.86 -31.94
CA GLY A 29 -24.89 20.52 -31.47
C GLY A 29 -23.88 20.13 -30.41
N ALA A 30 -23.97 20.74 -29.22
CA ALA A 30 -23.34 20.19 -28.04
C ALA A 30 -24.21 19.00 -27.61
N SER A 31 -23.95 17.83 -28.17
CA SER A 31 -24.41 16.58 -27.56
C SER A 31 -23.75 16.50 -26.19
N ALA A 32 -24.49 16.86 -25.15
CA ALA A 32 -24.16 16.40 -23.81
C ALA A 32 -24.31 14.88 -23.84
N ALA A 33 -23.21 14.18 -24.11
CA ALA A 33 -23.12 12.74 -23.96
C ALA A 33 -23.27 12.45 -22.46
N GLY A 34 -24.50 12.20 -22.04
CA GLY A 34 -24.81 11.79 -20.67
C GLY A 34 -24.37 10.35 -20.44
N PHE A 35 -23.85 10.09 -19.23
CA PHE A 35 -23.58 8.75 -18.72
C PHE A 35 -24.86 7.92 -18.74
N THR A 36 -24.84 6.76 -19.39
CA THR A 36 -26.05 5.94 -19.53
C THR A 36 -26.23 5.06 -18.29
N LEU A 37 -27.48 4.78 -17.91
CA LEU A 37 -27.75 3.86 -16.80
C LEU A 37 -27.16 2.46 -17.05
N ILE A 38 -27.12 2.03 -18.32
CA ILE A 38 -26.50 0.76 -18.69
C ILE A 38 -24.98 0.77 -18.46
N GLU A 39 -24.30 1.90 -18.67
CA GLU A 39 -22.85 2.05 -18.42
C GLU A 39 -22.53 1.95 -16.93
N VAL A 40 -23.37 2.52 -16.07
CA VAL A 40 -23.28 2.34 -14.62
C VAL A 40 -23.38 0.85 -14.25
N ILE A 41 -24.39 0.17 -14.78
CA ILE A 41 -24.71 -1.22 -14.42
C ILE A 41 -23.63 -2.17 -14.91
N THR A 42 -23.17 -2.03 -16.16
CA THR A 42 -22.13 -2.93 -16.70
C THR A 42 -20.82 -2.80 -15.94
N VAL A 43 -20.43 -1.59 -15.53
CA VAL A 43 -19.26 -1.37 -14.69
C VAL A 43 -19.44 -2.05 -13.33
N PHE A 44 -20.61 -1.91 -12.69
CA PHE A 44 -20.85 -2.62 -11.43
C PHE A 44 -20.84 -4.14 -11.58
N VAL A 45 -21.38 -4.69 -12.68
CA VAL A 45 -21.32 -6.12 -12.96
C VAL A 45 -19.87 -6.58 -13.15
N LEU A 46 -19.06 -5.82 -13.89
CA LEU A 46 -17.64 -6.13 -14.05
C LEU A 46 -16.88 -6.07 -12.73
N LEU A 47 -17.10 -5.01 -11.94
CA LEU A 47 -16.48 -4.88 -10.61
C LEU A 47 -16.93 -6.00 -9.67
N ALA A 48 -18.18 -6.46 -9.75
CA ALA A 48 -18.66 -7.58 -8.94
C ALA A 48 -17.91 -8.89 -9.26
N VAL A 49 -17.69 -9.19 -10.55
CA VAL A 49 -16.94 -10.38 -10.96
C VAL A 49 -15.46 -10.26 -10.57
N LEU A 50 -14.85 -9.09 -10.81
CA LEU A 50 -13.46 -8.85 -10.42
C LEU A 50 -13.27 -8.96 -8.91
N ALA A 51 -14.17 -8.39 -8.12
CA ALA A 51 -14.11 -8.47 -6.66
C ALA A 51 -14.24 -9.92 -6.17
N ALA A 52 -15.16 -10.71 -6.75
CA ALA A 52 -15.37 -12.10 -6.39
C ALA A 52 -14.10 -12.97 -6.55
N VAL A 53 -13.25 -12.67 -7.54
CA VAL A 53 -12.01 -13.42 -7.80
C VAL A 53 -10.78 -12.77 -7.15
N ALA A 54 -10.68 -11.45 -7.19
CA ALA A 54 -9.50 -10.72 -6.74
C ALA A 54 -9.37 -10.67 -5.22
N ILE A 55 -10.49 -10.50 -4.49
CA ILE A 55 -10.44 -10.37 -3.03
C ILE A 55 -9.89 -11.64 -2.35
N PRO A 56 -10.40 -12.86 -2.64
CA PRO A 56 -9.86 -14.07 -2.02
C PRO A 56 -8.38 -14.29 -2.33
N ARG A 57 -7.98 -14.00 -3.58
CA ARG A 57 -6.58 -14.13 -4.01
C ARG A 57 -5.67 -13.12 -3.32
N TYR A 58 -6.12 -11.88 -3.16
CA TYR A 58 -5.38 -10.84 -2.48
C TYR A 58 -5.12 -11.21 -1.02
N ILE A 59 -6.15 -11.65 -0.29
CA ILE A 59 -6.02 -12.07 1.11
C ILE A 59 -5.01 -13.22 1.23
N SER A 60 -5.15 -14.27 0.42
CA SER A 60 -4.22 -15.40 0.41
C SER A 60 -2.76 -14.99 0.12
N MET A 61 -2.56 -14.00 -0.76
CA MET A 61 -1.23 -13.48 -1.08
C MET A 61 -0.63 -12.71 0.10
N VAL A 62 -1.43 -11.90 0.78
CA VAL A 62 -1.01 -11.18 1.99
C VAL A 62 -0.65 -12.16 3.10
N ASP A 63 -1.47 -13.19 3.35
CA ASP A 63 -1.19 -14.21 4.37
C ASP A 63 0.12 -14.97 4.07
N SER A 64 0.34 -15.30 2.79
CA SER A 64 1.58 -15.97 2.35
C SER A 64 2.80 -15.07 2.52
N ALA A 65 2.68 -13.78 2.18
CA ALA A 65 3.75 -12.80 2.36
C ALA A 65 4.08 -12.58 3.84
N ARG A 66 3.07 -12.51 4.69
CA ARG A 66 3.19 -12.40 6.15
C ARG A 66 3.92 -13.61 6.74
N THR A 67 3.52 -14.81 6.33
CA THR A 67 4.20 -16.06 6.73
C THR A 67 5.65 -16.10 6.28
N ALA A 68 5.95 -15.68 5.05
CA ALA A 68 7.32 -15.63 4.53
C ALA A 68 8.18 -14.61 5.28
N ALA A 69 7.62 -13.45 5.66
CA ALA A 69 8.30 -12.45 6.47
C ALA A 69 8.60 -12.96 7.88
N LEU A 70 7.66 -13.68 8.50
CA LEU A 70 7.86 -14.33 9.81
C LEU A 70 8.99 -15.37 9.77
N GLU A 71 9.02 -16.23 8.74
CA GLU A 71 10.13 -17.18 8.57
C GLU A 71 11.47 -16.48 8.33
N GLY A 72 11.48 -15.35 7.62
CA GLY A 72 12.65 -14.49 7.47
C GLY A 72 13.14 -13.91 8.81
N ALA A 73 12.21 -13.46 9.65
CA ALA A 73 12.52 -12.98 10.99
C ALA A 73 13.11 -14.11 11.86
N VAL A 74 12.54 -15.32 11.81
CA VAL A 74 13.10 -16.51 12.48
C VAL A 74 14.53 -16.79 12.04
N ALA A 75 14.82 -16.72 10.73
CA ALA A 75 16.19 -16.89 10.21
C ALA A 75 17.17 -15.83 10.73
N ALA A 76 16.71 -14.59 10.91
CA ALA A 76 17.49 -13.54 11.57
C ALA A 76 17.77 -13.88 13.04
N GLY A 77 16.78 -14.42 13.76
CA GLY A 77 16.94 -14.91 15.13
C GLY A 77 17.96 -16.06 15.25
N LEU A 78 17.92 -17.05 14.35
CA LEU A 78 18.89 -18.15 14.30
C LEU A 78 20.31 -17.64 14.02
N SER A 79 20.43 -16.67 13.11
CA SER A 79 21.71 -16.04 12.77
C SER A 79 22.27 -15.24 13.95
N HIS A 80 21.40 -14.57 14.70
CA HIS A 80 21.76 -13.81 15.89
C HIS A 80 22.32 -14.72 17.00
N VAL A 81 21.68 -15.87 17.25
CA VAL A 81 22.21 -16.89 18.19
C VAL A 81 23.57 -17.42 17.72
N SER A 82 23.73 -17.70 16.43
CA SER A 82 25.01 -18.17 15.86
C SER A 82 26.14 -17.14 16.03
N LEU A 83 25.83 -15.85 15.86
CA LEU A 83 26.80 -14.77 16.07
C LEU A 83 27.17 -14.60 17.54
N SER A 84 26.19 -14.71 18.45
CA SER A 84 26.41 -14.71 19.89
C SER A 84 27.35 -15.85 20.30
N PHE A 85 27.09 -17.07 19.83
CA PHE A 85 27.96 -18.23 20.03
C PHE A 85 29.40 -17.94 19.57
N GLY A 86 29.58 -17.47 18.33
CA GLY A 86 30.90 -17.17 17.78
C GLY A 86 31.64 -16.09 18.58
N ARG A 87 30.94 -15.03 19.01
CA ARG A 87 31.51 -13.97 19.84
C ARG A 87 31.94 -14.48 21.21
N LEU A 88 31.09 -15.26 21.87
CA LEU A 88 31.40 -15.83 23.19
C LEU A 88 32.56 -16.84 23.11
N ALA A 89 32.59 -17.68 22.07
CA ALA A 89 33.68 -18.64 21.87
C ALA A 89 35.03 -17.93 21.73
N LEU A 90 35.08 -16.81 20.99
CA LEU A 90 36.29 -15.99 20.87
C LEU A 90 36.69 -15.33 22.20
N GLN A 91 35.73 -14.79 22.95
CA GLN A 91 35.98 -14.19 24.27
C GLN A 91 36.50 -15.21 25.29
N LYS A 92 36.14 -16.48 25.14
CA LYS A 92 36.58 -17.59 25.98
C LYS A 92 37.78 -18.35 25.43
N ALA A 93 38.59 -17.72 24.58
CA ALA A 93 39.79 -18.33 24.00
C ALA A 93 39.54 -19.69 23.33
N GLY A 94 38.39 -19.83 22.65
CA GLY A 94 37.99 -21.03 21.91
C GLY A 94 37.23 -22.09 22.73
N GLN A 95 36.97 -21.86 24.02
CA GLN A 95 36.08 -22.75 24.78
C GLN A 95 34.63 -22.61 24.31
N VAL A 96 33.93 -23.74 24.22
CA VAL A 96 32.51 -23.80 23.83
C VAL A 96 31.67 -23.10 24.91
N PRO A 97 30.95 -22.00 24.58
CA PRO A 97 30.02 -21.36 25.51
C PRO A 97 28.85 -22.29 25.85
N THR A 98 28.33 -22.17 27.07
CA THR A 98 27.10 -22.86 27.47
C THR A 98 25.88 -22.24 26.79
N VAL A 99 24.79 -23.01 26.70
CA VAL A 99 23.52 -22.51 26.14
C VAL A 99 23.01 -21.32 26.95
N GLU A 100 23.11 -21.40 28.26
CA GLU A 100 22.68 -20.36 29.19
C GLU A 100 23.41 -19.05 28.94
N GLU A 101 24.72 -19.11 28.69
CA GLU A 101 25.52 -17.92 28.36
C GLU A 101 25.12 -17.30 27.03
N ILE A 102 24.82 -18.12 26.03
CA ILE A 102 24.34 -17.65 24.72
C ILE A 102 22.96 -16.97 24.87
N VAL A 103 22.06 -17.54 25.67
CA VAL A 103 20.74 -16.96 25.95
C VAL A 103 20.87 -15.63 26.70
N VAL A 104 21.71 -15.57 27.73
CA VAL A 104 21.97 -14.32 28.47
C VAL A 104 22.51 -13.25 27.53
N ASP A 105 23.46 -13.61 26.67
CA ASP A 105 24.11 -12.69 25.76
C ASP A 105 23.18 -12.16 24.64
N THR A 106 22.38 -13.04 24.03
CA THR A 106 21.37 -12.65 23.02
C THR A 106 20.26 -11.78 23.62
N THR A 107 19.86 -12.07 24.87
CA THR A 107 18.87 -11.24 25.59
C THR A 107 19.43 -9.87 25.94
N ALA A 108 20.72 -9.77 26.29
CA ALA A 108 21.37 -8.50 26.59
C ALA A 108 21.60 -7.63 25.34
N HIS A 109 21.61 -8.23 24.14
CA HIS A 109 21.82 -7.56 22.86
C HIS A 109 20.68 -7.86 21.88
N PRO A 110 19.44 -7.45 22.19
CA PRO A 110 18.26 -7.90 21.46
C PRO A 110 18.26 -7.40 20.01
N LEU A 111 17.70 -8.22 19.12
CA LEU A 111 17.27 -7.75 17.81
C LEU A 111 16.15 -6.73 17.99
N GLN A 112 16.29 -5.56 17.36
CA GLN A 112 15.27 -4.51 17.38
C GLN A 112 14.44 -4.58 16.09
N SER A 113 13.13 -4.71 16.26
CA SER A 113 12.16 -4.64 15.17
C SER A 113 10.88 -3.98 15.67
N ALA A 114 10.17 -3.29 14.78
CA ALA A 114 8.82 -2.80 15.05
C ALA A 114 7.78 -3.92 14.88
N ASP A 115 8.01 -4.82 13.93
CA ASP A 115 7.02 -5.79 13.47
C ASP A 115 7.07 -7.10 14.26
N TYR A 116 8.22 -7.43 14.87
CA TYR A 116 8.45 -8.71 15.54
C TYR A 116 9.09 -8.58 16.92
N VAL A 117 8.64 -9.43 17.84
CA VAL A 117 9.23 -9.65 19.16
C VAL A 117 10.00 -10.97 19.15
N PHE A 118 11.24 -10.93 19.62
CA PHE A 118 12.14 -12.09 19.70
C PHE A 118 12.30 -12.54 21.14
N SER A 119 12.25 -13.85 21.37
CA SER A 119 12.57 -14.47 22.66
C SER A 119 13.49 -15.67 22.47
N PHE A 120 14.42 -15.83 23.41
CA PHE A 120 15.45 -16.85 23.39
C PHE A 120 15.41 -17.62 24.71
N LEU A 121 15.30 -18.94 24.64
CA LEU A 121 15.21 -19.80 25.82
C LEU A 121 16.18 -20.98 25.69
N ALA A 122 16.83 -21.37 26.79
CA ALA A 122 17.66 -22.56 26.81
C ALA A 122 16.78 -23.82 26.76
N THR A 123 17.15 -24.82 25.94
CA THR A 123 16.47 -26.12 25.89
C THR A 123 17.31 -27.21 26.53
N ALA A 124 16.65 -28.28 27.00
CA ALA A 124 17.30 -29.41 27.70
C ALA A 124 18.19 -30.29 26.79
N THR A 125 18.07 -30.14 25.47
CA THR A 125 18.99 -30.69 24.48
C THR A 125 19.85 -29.50 24.04
N PRO A 126 21.19 -29.53 24.06
CA PRO A 126 22.01 -28.32 24.03
C PRO A 126 21.68 -27.41 22.83
N GLY A 127 20.84 -26.41 23.07
CA GLY A 127 20.22 -25.61 22.04
C GLY A 127 19.45 -24.42 22.60
N VAL A 128 19.24 -23.44 21.74
CA VAL A 128 18.46 -22.24 22.05
C VAL A 128 17.17 -22.33 21.25
N GLN A 129 16.03 -22.25 21.93
CA GLN A 129 14.74 -22.03 21.29
C GLN A 129 14.59 -20.54 20.98
N ILE A 130 14.37 -20.24 19.71
CA ILE A 130 14.03 -18.92 19.19
C ILE A 130 12.53 -18.92 18.98
N THR A 131 11.82 -18.00 19.60
CA THR A 131 10.40 -17.74 19.32
C THR A 131 10.26 -16.32 18.83
N VAL A 132 9.66 -16.17 17.64
CA VAL A 132 9.36 -14.90 17.00
C VAL A 132 7.85 -14.77 16.92
N ALA A 133 7.31 -13.67 17.44
CA ALA A 133 5.89 -13.34 17.36
C ALA A 133 5.72 -11.97 16.71
N GLU A 134 4.67 -11.79 15.91
CA GLU A 134 4.32 -10.45 15.45
C GLU A 134 3.85 -9.57 16.60
N THR A 135 4.26 -8.30 16.57
CA THR A 135 3.93 -7.32 17.62
C THR A 135 2.43 -7.09 17.73
N ASP A 136 1.73 -7.01 16.59
CA ASP A 136 0.30 -6.66 16.52
C ASP A 136 -0.63 -7.89 16.60
N ASP A 137 -0.08 -9.10 16.51
CA ASP A 137 -0.84 -10.34 16.48
C ASP A 137 0.00 -11.51 16.98
N ALA A 138 -0.03 -11.73 18.30
CA ALA A 138 0.72 -12.79 18.93
C ALA A 138 0.31 -14.21 18.48
N SER A 139 -0.84 -14.38 17.79
CA SER A 139 -1.22 -15.67 17.22
C SER A 139 -0.31 -16.07 16.04
N MET A 140 0.29 -15.09 15.37
CA MET A 140 1.32 -15.29 14.37
C MET A 140 2.69 -15.43 15.03
N THR A 141 2.95 -16.65 15.50
CA THR A 141 4.20 -17.01 16.17
C THR A 141 4.87 -18.18 15.44
N ALA A 142 6.19 -18.11 15.31
CA ALA A 142 7.01 -19.21 14.83
C ALA A 142 8.16 -19.50 15.81
N THR A 143 8.38 -20.79 16.05
CA THR A 143 9.43 -21.28 16.95
C THR A 143 10.38 -22.19 16.19
N ARG A 144 11.68 -22.00 16.40
CA ARG A 144 12.74 -22.89 15.90
C ARG A 144 13.79 -23.10 16.97
N GLU A 145 14.52 -24.20 16.85
CA GLU A 145 15.63 -24.52 17.75
C GLU A 145 16.95 -24.37 16.99
N TRP A 146 17.83 -23.53 17.51
CA TRP A 146 19.24 -23.54 17.14
C TRP A 146 19.97 -24.56 18.03
N ARG A 147 20.82 -25.39 17.45
CA ARG A 147 21.60 -26.39 18.20
C ARG A 147 23.05 -25.97 18.27
N LEU A 148 23.68 -26.28 19.39
CA LEU A 148 25.12 -26.11 19.56
C LEU A 148 25.86 -26.88 18.44
N PRO A 149 26.78 -26.23 17.70
CA PRO A 149 27.58 -26.83 16.64
C PRO A 149 28.59 -27.87 17.12
#